data_AF-A0A2E3S3F9-F1
#
_entry.id   AF-A0A2E3S3F9-F1
#
_cell.length_a   1.000
_cell.length_b   1.000
_cell.length_c   1.000
_cell.angle_alpha   90.00
_cell.angle_beta   90.00
_cell.angle_gamma   90.00
#
_symmetry.space_group_name_H-M   'P 1'
#
loop_
_entity.id
_entity.type
_entity.pdbx_description
1 polymer ?
#
loop_
_entity_poly.entity_id
_entity_poly.type
_entity_poly.pdbx_seq_one_letter_code
_entity_poly.pdbx_strand_id
1 'polypeptide(L)'
;MCAEVRPSGETMQLAEFFSKLTYSDLPESSRRAVRYFVLDTVACALHGRKTEWAGIVEKWARDNGSGNEQSTVWGDSGPTLRASDAALLNGTSAHAFELDDYHPVKHHPGAVVIPAALAVGEKLGSSGEELVTAIAAGYELMIRTSYAMDPTTTMLRGWHITGITGAFGSAAAAAKLLNLGVEETAWAYGIAGTQSSGLFAWLYDGAMTKRFHAGDAARAGIVASELASCGYTGSKAIFEFENGGFLKAHSDHAVPAKLVEELGQTWMLEGTSFKPYSCCGSTHAYVDAAKILRDRYGNLVESDDGRKVRMGLPHLLTVQCGFDYEPGTILNGQMSMRYCVTAGFRYGNALPNEFTPDKLSDAKNVAFAQAIEIEHDPDLDNIYPANFCGWVEVETGVGTNQYDREYLLNASGSCHNPDKEKAMAAKFHSLLEDIVPQEQREKVENCVLNIENSAADELIREFHL
;
A
#
# COMPACT_ATOMS: atom_id res chain seq x y z
N MET A 1 14.65 15.53 44.09
CA MET A 1 15.25 14.99 42.85
C MET A 1 14.46 13.75 42.47
N CYS A 2 13.37 13.94 41.73
CA CYS A 2 12.66 12.82 41.12
C CYS A 2 13.51 12.32 39.96
N ALA A 3 13.93 11.06 40.00
CA ALA A 3 14.50 10.42 38.83
C ALA A 3 13.43 10.41 37.73
N GLU A 4 13.72 11.03 36.59
CA GLU A 4 12.91 10.91 35.39
C GLU A 4 12.73 9.43 35.07
N VAL A 5 11.49 8.97 35.16
CA VAL A 5 11.11 7.62 34.74
C VAL A 5 11.30 7.58 33.23
N ARG A 6 12.39 6.96 32.77
CA ARG A 6 12.58 6.67 31.35
C ARG A 6 11.38 5.87 30.84
N PRO A 7 10.86 6.15 29.64
CA PRO A 7 9.86 5.30 29.03
C PRO A 7 10.41 3.86 28.96
N SER A 8 9.75 2.93 29.65
CA SER A 8 10.13 1.52 29.64
C SER A 8 9.53 0.86 28.40
N GLY A 9 10.37 0.39 27.46
CA GLY A 9 9.96 -0.39 26.29
C GLY A 9 9.85 0.40 24.98
N GLU A 10 9.84 -0.31 23.85
CA GLU A 10 9.76 0.25 22.50
C GLU A 10 8.44 0.97 22.24
N THR A 11 7.32 0.46 22.76
CA THR A 11 6.00 1.11 22.60
C THR A 11 6.02 2.54 23.15
N MET A 12 6.59 2.73 24.35
CA MET A 12 6.65 4.05 24.99
C MET A 12 7.65 5.00 24.31
N GLN A 13 8.76 4.48 23.77
CA GLN A 13 9.71 5.27 22.99
C GLN A 13 9.11 5.80 21.69
N LEU A 14 8.37 4.95 20.97
CA LEU A 14 7.63 5.36 19.77
C LEU A 14 6.57 6.41 20.10
N ALA A 15 5.80 6.18 21.17
CA ALA A 15 4.76 7.12 21.59
C ALA A 15 5.34 8.49 21.96
N GLU A 16 6.47 8.50 22.68
CA GLU A 16 7.17 9.74 23.01
C GLU A 16 7.67 10.49 21.77
N PHE A 17 8.27 9.76 20.83
CA PHE A 17 8.80 10.35 19.61
C PHE A 17 7.69 10.95 18.74
N PHE A 18 6.67 10.15 18.40
CA PHE A 18 5.62 10.60 17.47
C PHE A 18 4.68 11.64 18.08
N SER A 19 4.41 11.60 19.40
CA SER A 19 3.59 12.66 20.02
C SER A 19 4.29 14.02 19.93
N LYS A 20 5.63 14.04 20.04
CA LYS A 20 6.45 15.26 20.03
C LYS A 20 6.89 15.72 18.64
N LEU A 21 6.78 14.87 17.62
CA LEU A 21 7.23 15.15 16.25
C LEU A 21 6.58 16.43 15.70
N THR A 22 7.33 17.29 15.04
CA THR A 22 6.83 18.50 14.39
C THR A 22 7.14 18.49 12.90
N TYR A 23 6.44 19.34 12.13
CA TYR A 23 6.72 19.51 10.71
C TYR A 23 8.20 19.88 10.47
N SER A 24 8.76 20.75 11.32
CA SER A 24 10.17 21.18 11.25
C SER A 24 11.19 20.05 11.42
N ASP A 25 10.83 18.95 12.09
CA ASP A 25 11.71 17.80 12.32
C ASP A 25 11.83 16.90 11.07
N LEU A 26 10.88 16.99 10.14
CA LEU A 26 10.89 16.22 8.90
C LEU A 26 11.95 16.75 7.93
N PRO A 27 12.79 15.89 7.32
CA PRO A 27 13.60 16.26 6.17
C PRO A 27 12.74 16.74 5.01
N GLU A 28 13.27 17.65 4.19
CA GLU A 28 12.56 18.13 3.00
C GLU A 28 12.24 17.00 2.01
N SER A 29 13.11 15.99 1.90
CA SER A 29 12.86 14.79 1.10
C SER A 29 11.62 14.03 1.58
N SER A 30 11.45 13.88 2.90
CA SER A 30 10.30 13.20 3.49
C SER A 30 9.01 14.00 3.29
N ARG A 31 9.03 15.32 3.49
CA ARG A 31 7.88 16.21 3.23
C ARG A 31 7.44 16.13 1.77
N ARG A 32 8.41 16.21 0.85
CA ARG A 32 8.17 16.08 -0.59
C ARG A 32 7.59 14.72 -0.94
N ALA A 33 8.14 13.64 -0.40
CA ALA A 33 7.64 12.28 -0.64
C ALA A 33 6.17 12.15 -0.22
N VAL A 34 5.79 12.68 0.95
CA VAL A 34 4.41 12.68 1.43
C VAL A 34 3.45 13.35 0.44
N ARG A 35 3.80 14.51 -0.12
CA ARG A 35 2.95 15.21 -1.12
C ARG A 35 2.63 14.30 -2.31
N TYR A 36 3.64 13.60 -2.84
CA TYR A 36 3.43 12.68 -3.94
C TYR A 36 2.70 11.39 -3.55
N PHE A 37 2.88 10.89 -2.33
CA PHE A 37 2.11 9.74 -1.84
C PHE A 37 0.62 10.08 -1.70
N VAL A 38 0.30 11.30 -1.26
CA VAL A 38 -1.08 11.83 -1.25
C VAL A 38 -1.63 11.88 -2.68
N LEU A 39 -0.86 12.41 -3.63
CA LEU A 39 -1.27 12.49 -5.03
C LEU A 39 -1.57 11.10 -5.62
N ASP A 40 -0.67 10.13 -5.41
CA ASP A 40 -0.82 8.76 -5.89
C ASP A 40 -2.05 8.07 -5.26
N THR A 41 -2.23 8.22 -3.95
CA THR A 41 -3.32 7.59 -3.20
C THR A 41 -4.68 8.16 -3.61
N VAL A 42 -4.78 9.48 -3.78
CA VAL A 42 -6.01 10.13 -4.25
C VAL A 42 -6.35 9.67 -5.66
N ALA A 43 -5.38 9.54 -6.56
CA ALA A 43 -5.61 8.97 -7.90
C ALA A 43 -6.21 7.57 -7.81
N CYS A 44 -5.60 6.70 -7.01
CA CYS A 44 -6.04 5.31 -6.85
C CYS A 44 -7.45 5.24 -6.26
N ALA A 45 -7.76 6.08 -5.27
CA ALA A 45 -9.05 6.12 -4.63
C ALA A 45 -10.17 6.64 -5.55
N LEU A 46 -9.92 7.73 -6.28
CA LEU A 46 -10.88 8.28 -7.25
C LEU A 46 -11.16 7.28 -8.38
N HIS A 47 -10.13 6.59 -8.88
CA HIS A 47 -10.30 5.52 -9.87
C HIS A 47 -11.08 4.32 -9.30
N GLY A 48 -10.77 3.92 -8.07
CA GLY A 48 -11.42 2.81 -7.38
C GLY A 48 -12.84 3.10 -6.87
N ARG A 49 -13.27 4.36 -6.87
CA ARG A 49 -14.52 4.81 -6.23
C ARG A 49 -15.79 4.16 -6.77
N LYS A 50 -15.83 3.85 -8.07
CA LYS A 50 -17.00 3.29 -8.78
C LYS A 50 -17.01 1.76 -8.84
N THR A 51 -16.19 1.11 -8.03
CA THR A 51 -16.13 -0.36 -7.96
C THR A 51 -17.26 -0.93 -7.12
N GLU A 52 -17.60 -2.19 -7.37
CA GLU A 52 -18.62 -2.91 -6.60
C GLU A 52 -18.28 -2.94 -5.10
N TRP A 53 -17.03 -3.23 -4.75
CA TRP A 53 -16.59 -3.29 -3.36
C TRP A 53 -16.65 -1.94 -2.65
N ALA A 54 -16.30 -0.83 -3.33
CA ALA A 54 -16.47 0.51 -2.77
C ALA A 54 -17.96 0.83 -2.55
N GLY A 55 -18.83 0.49 -3.51
CA GLY A 55 -20.28 0.69 -3.39
C GLY A 55 -20.91 -0.10 -2.24
N ILE A 56 -20.45 -1.33 -1.97
CA ILE A 56 -20.92 -2.15 -0.84
C ILE A 56 -20.53 -1.51 0.50
N VAL A 57 -19.28 -1.08 0.64
CA VAL A 57 -18.79 -0.41 1.85
C VAL A 57 -19.50 0.92 2.07
N GLU A 58 -19.71 1.70 1.02
CA GLU A 58 -20.46 2.95 1.09
C GLU A 58 -21.89 2.72 1.59
N LYS A 59 -22.60 1.77 0.98
CA LYS A 59 -23.95 1.43 1.40
C LYS A 59 -23.97 1.06 2.88
N TRP A 60 -23.07 0.19 3.32
CA TRP A 60 -22.95 -0.20 4.73
C TRP A 60 -22.70 1.00 5.63
N ALA A 61 -21.78 1.89 5.27
CA ALA A 61 -21.43 3.06 6.07
C ALA A 61 -22.63 4.02 6.20
N ARG A 62 -23.32 4.31 5.08
CA ARG A 62 -24.49 5.20 5.05
C ARG A 62 -25.66 4.63 5.86
N ASP A 63 -25.91 3.32 5.77
CA ASP A 63 -26.99 2.66 6.52
C ASP A 63 -26.76 2.67 8.04
N ASN A 64 -25.50 2.70 8.50
CA ASN A 64 -25.13 2.74 9.92
C ASN A 64 -25.01 4.17 10.48
N GLY A 65 -25.38 5.18 9.68
CA GLY A 65 -25.46 6.59 10.07
C GLY A 65 -24.67 7.49 9.12
N SER A 66 -25.35 8.46 8.49
CA SER A 66 -24.68 9.60 7.87
C SER A 66 -23.99 10.42 8.96
N GLY A 67 -22.73 10.80 8.72
CA GLY A 67 -21.91 11.49 9.69
C GLY A 67 -22.54 12.81 10.13
N ASN A 68 -22.33 13.18 11.39
CA ASN A 68 -22.61 14.52 11.90
C ASN A 68 -21.65 15.56 11.27
N GLU A 69 -21.58 15.63 9.95
CA GLU A 69 -20.76 16.60 9.20
C GLU A 69 -19.23 16.49 9.43
N GLN A 70 -18.69 15.27 9.56
CA GLN A 70 -17.26 15.10 9.91
C GLN A 70 -16.31 15.01 8.72
N SER A 71 -16.52 14.06 7.80
CA SER A 71 -15.54 13.80 6.75
C SER A 71 -16.15 13.35 5.42
N THR A 72 -15.50 13.72 4.33
CA THR A 72 -15.92 13.55 2.95
C THR A 72 -15.47 12.21 2.37
N VAL A 73 -16.35 11.62 1.58
CA VAL A 73 -16.02 10.51 0.68
C VAL A 73 -15.45 11.10 -0.60
N TRP A 74 -14.25 10.69 -1.00
CA TRP A 74 -13.60 11.27 -2.18
C TRP A 74 -14.32 10.88 -3.47
N GLY A 75 -14.38 11.82 -4.41
CA GLY A 75 -15.08 11.67 -5.68
C GLY A 75 -16.59 11.54 -5.56
N ASP A 76 -17.16 12.03 -4.47
CA ASP A 76 -18.59 12.00 -4.18
C ASP A 76 -19.06 13.36 -3.67
N SER A 77 -20.31 13.71 -3.96
CA SER A 77 -21.00 14.92 -3.46
C SER A 77 -22.12 14.58 -2.46
N GLY A 78 -22.24 13.31 -2.07
CA GLY A 78 -23.18 12.84 -1.07
C GLY A 78 -22.87 13.33 0.35
N PRO A 79 -23.76 13.04 1.32
CA PRO A 79 -23.55 13.41 2.70
C PRO A 79 -22.23 12.87 3.26
N THR A 80 -21.59 13.65 4.12
CA THR A 80 -20.39 13.26 4.87
C THR A 80 -20.68 12.08 5.81
N LEU A 81 -19.61 11.40 6.22
CA LEU A 81 -19.62 10.24 7.10
C LEU A 81 -18.87 10.55 8.40
N ARG A 82 -18.93 9.63 9.36
CA ARG A 82 -17.97 9.63 10.49
C ARG A 82 -16.56 9.52 9.91
N ALA A 83 -15.58 10.20 10.53
CA ALA A 83 -14.20 10.17 10.04
C ALA A 83 -13.67 8.74 9.83
N SER A 84 -13.97 7.83 10.76
CA SER A 84 -13.59 6.42 10.68
C SER A 84 -14.22 5.68 9.49
N ASP A 85 -15.44 6.03 9.09
CA ASP A 85 -16.14 5.39 7.98
C ASP A 85 -15.77 6.00 6.63
N ALA A 86 -15.51 7.31 6.58
CA ALA A 86 -14.92 7.97 5.42
C ALA A 86 -13.54 7.36 5.12
N ALA A 87 -12.69 7.18 6.14
CA ALA A 87 -11.40 6.52 6.00
C ALA A 87 -11.53 5.05 5.55
N LEU A 88 -12.52 4.31 6.08
CA LEU A 88 -12.82 2.94 5.63
C LEU A 88 -13.11 2.90 4.13
N LEU A 89 -14.00 3.77 3.65
CA LEU A 89 -14.40 3.79 2.24
C LEU A 89 -13.29 4.31 1.32
N ASN A 90 -12.64 5.41 1.69
CA ASN A 90 -11.55 6.00 0.91
C ASN A 90 -10.34 5.05 0.84
N GLY A 91 -10.00 4.36 1.93
CA GLY A 91 -8.94 3.35 1.95
C GLY A 91 -9.28 2.08 1.17
N THR A 92 -10.54 1.61 1.25
CA THR A 92 -11.01 0.50 0.40
C THR A 92 -10.96 0.87 -1.08
N SER A 93 -11.27 2.12 -1.42
CA SER A 93 -11.22 2.63 -2.80
C SER A 93 -9.77 2.80 -3.27
N ALA A 94 -8.88 3.30 -2.42
CA ALA A 94 -7.44 3.40 -2.73
C ALA A 94 -6.82 2.03 -3.03
N HIS A 95 -7.18 1.02 -2.23
CA HIS A 95 -6.69 -0.36 -2.39
C HIS A 95 -7.45 -1.19 -3.43
N ALA A 96 -8.29 -0.56 -4.27
CA ALA A 96 -9.25 -1.25 -5.13
C ALA A 96 -8.61 -2.17 -6.18
N PHE A 97 -7.57 -1.66 -6.85
CA PHE A 97 -7.06 -2.20 -8.11
C PHE A 97 -5.56 -2.47 -8.09
N GLU A 98 -4.95 -2.75 -6.93
CA GLU A 98 -3.50 -2.99 -6.85
C GLU A 98 -2.66 -1.87 -7.48
N LEU A 99 -3.06 -0.61 -7.32
CA LEU A 99 -2.36 0.55 -7.89
C LEU A 99 -1.78 1.47 -6.82
N ASP A 100 -2.23 1.38 -5.58
CA ASP A 100 -1.69 2.12 -4.46
C ASP A 100 -0.21 1.80 -4.22
N ASP A 101 0.47 2.75 -3.57
CA ASP A 101 1.88 2.64 -3.19
C ASP A 101 2.22 1.34 -2.43
N TYR A 102 3.50 1.00 -2.37
CA TYR A 102 3.95 -0.13 -1.57
C TYR A 102 5.33 0.11 -0.99
N HIS A 103 5.57 -0.48 0.18
CA HIS A 103 6.91 -0.58 0.74
C HIS A 103 7.42 -2.03 0.58
N PRO A 104 8.73 -2.27 0.30
CA PRO A 104 9.27 -3.63 0.14
C PRO A 104 9.04 -4.56 1.34
N VAL A 105 8.75 -4.02 2.52
CA VAL A 105 8.26 -4.76 3.70
C VAL A 105 6.77 -5.19 3.61
N LYS A 106 6.30 -5.42 2.37
CA LYS A 106 5.07 -6.13 2.01
C LYS A 106 3.76 -5.47 2.48
N HIS A 107 3.71 -4.15 2.56
CA HIS A 107 2.48 -3.44 2.86
C HIS A 107 2.26 -2.20 1.98
N HIS A 108 1.07 -1.63 2.13
CA HIS A 108 0.54 -0.52 1.34
C HIS A 108 0.17 0.65 2.25
N PRO A 109 1.13 1.53 2.60
CA PRO A 109 0.90 2.56 3.61
C PRO A 109 -0.08 3.64 3.15
N GLY A 110 -0.08 4.02 1.87
CA GLY A 110 -0.91 5.11 1.37
C GLY A 110 -2.40 4.82 1.45
N ALA A 111 -2.82 3.60 1.09
CA ALA A 111 -4.21 3.19 1.19
C ALA A 111 -4.75 3.08 2.63
N VAL A 112 -3.88 3.21 3.65
CA VAL A 112 -4.27 3.18 5.06
C VAL A 112 -4.12 4.55 5.71
N VAL A 113 -2.90 5.09 5.69
CA VAL A 113 -2.51 6.25 6.49
C VAL A 113 -3.10 7.54 5.93
N ILE A 114 -3.09 7.72 4.61
CA ILE A 114 -3.57 8.96 3.98
C ILE A 114 -5.09 9.11 4.14
N PRO A 115 -5.94 8.10 3.87
CA PRO A 115 -7.37 8.15 4.19
C PRO A 115 -7.64 8.46 5.67
N ALA A 116 -6.85 7.89 6.59
CA ALA A 116 -7.02 8.14 8.01
C ALA A 116 -6.67 9.58 8.41
N ALA A 117 -5.50 10.06 7.97
CA ALA A 117 -5.02 11.40 8.25
C ALA A 117 -5.94 12.48 7.66
N LEU A 118 -6.37 12.31 6.41
CA LEU A 118 -7.25 13.28 5.75
C LEU A 118 -8.64 13.31 6.38
N ALA A 119 -9.23 12.16 6.74
CA ALA A 119 -10.53 12.14 7.40
C ALA A 119 -10.50 12.81 8.78
N VAL A 120 -9.50 12.49 9.61
CA VAL A 120 -9.35 13.14 10.93
C VAL A 120 -8.99 14.61 10.78
N GLY A 121 -8.12 14.95 9.83
CA GLY A 121 -7.71 16.33 9.57
C GLY A 121 -8.87 17.20 9.11
N GLU A 122 -9.74 16.69 8.23
CA GLU A 122 -10.96 17.39 7.81
C GLU A 122 -11.88 17.67 8.98
N LYS A 123 -12.12 16.65 9.81
CA LYS A 123 -12.95 16.75 11.01
C LYS A 123 -12.43 17.82 11.98
N LEU A 124 -11.12 18.02 12.04
CA LEU A 124 -10.47 18.95 12.97
C LEU A 124 -10.14 20.32 12.33
N GLY A 125 -10.29 20.47 11.01
CA GLY A 125 -9.82 21.65 10.29
C GLY A 125 -8.29 21.81 10.35
N SER A 126 -7.55 20.71 10.33
CA SER A 126 -6.09 20.70 10.45
C SER A 126 -5.41 21.39 9.26
N SER A 127 -4.27 22.02 9.51
CA SER A 127 -3.40 22.61 8.50
C SER A 127 -2.68 21.54 7.67
N GLY A 128 -2.21 21.92 6.48
CA GLY A 128 -1.38 21.06 5.64
C GLY A 128 -0.09 20.57 6.31
N GLU A 129 0.57 21.40 7.13
CA GLU A 129 1.75 20.98 7.89
C GLU A 129 1.43 19.89 8.92
N GLU A 130 0.28 19.99 9.58
CA GLU A 130 -0.21 18.96 10.51
C GLU A 130 -0.54 17.66 9.76
N LEU A 131 -1.16 17.75 8.57
CA LEU A 131 -1.42 16.59 7.71
C LEU A 131 -0.12 15.90 7.29
N VAL A 132 0.87 16.64 6.80
CA VAL A 132 2.16 16.08 6.38
C VAL A 132 2.87 15.40 7.55
N THR A 133 2.84 16.04 8.73
CA THR A 133 3.44 15.47 9.95
C THR A 133 2.76 14.18 10.38
N ALA A 134 1.43 14.14 10.35
CA ALA A 134 0.64 12.98 10.72
C ALA A 134 0.84 11.81 9.74
N ILE A 135 0.87 12.10 8.43
CA ILE A 135 1.12 11.09 7.40
C ILE A 135 2.52 10.51 7.56
N ALA A 136 3.54 11.34 7.77
CA ALA A 136 4.91 10.87 8.01
C ALA A 136 5.00 9.96 9.25
N ALA A 137 4.36 10.35 10.37
CA ALA A 137 4.31 9.53 11.58
C ALA A 137 3.63 8.17 11.33
N GLY A 138 2.51 8.16 10.61
CA GLY A 138 1.79 6.94 10.28
C GLY A 138 2.55 6.00 9.35
N TYR A 139 3.21 6.54 8.32
CA TYR A 139 4.08 5.76 7.44
C TYR A 139 5.24 5.14 8.23
N GLU A 140 5.96 5.94 9.01
CA GLU A 140 7.10 5.46 9.80
C GLU A 140 6.69 4.32 10.73
N LEU A 141 5.63 4.50 11.53
CA LEU A 141 5.23 3.47 12.49
C LEU A 141 4.79 2.19 11.79
N MET A 142 4.02 2.29 10.70
CA MET A 142 3.56 1.13 9.93
C MET A 142 4.74 0.34 9.34
N ILE A 143 5.71 1.03 8.75
CA ILE A 143 6.91 0.44 8.14
C ILE A 143 7.79 -0.22 9.20
N ARG A 144 8.09 0.50 10.29
CA ARG A 144 8.92 0.00 11.40
C ARG A 144 8.29 -1.22 12.08
N THR A 145 6.97 -1.22 12.23
CA THR A 145 6.23 -2.38 12.77
C THR A 145 6.42 -3.61 11.88
N SER A 146 6.31 -3.46 10.57
CA SER A 146 6.53 -4.56 9.63
C SER A 146 7.97 -5.08 9.66
N TYR A 147 8.96 -4.17 9.66
CA TYR A 147 10.38 -4.53 9.80
C TYR A 147 10.69 -5.30 11.08
N ALA A 148 10.14 -4.85 12.21
CA ALA A 148 10.31 -5.51 13.50
C ALA A 148 9.63 -6.87 13.57
N MET A 149 8.59 -7.11 12.77
CA MET A 149 7.85 -8.36 12.74
C MET A 149 8.48 -9.42 11.83
N ASP A 150 9.45 -9.05 10.98
CA ASP A 150 9.90 -9.85 9.83
C ASP A 150 8.76 -10.11 8.83
N PRO A 151 8.66 -9.30 7.75
CA PRO A 151 7.54 -9.37 6.82
C PRO A 151 7.49 -10.69 6.06
N THR A 152 8.64 -11.32 5.78
CA THR A 152 8.68 -12.54 4.96
C THR A 152 8.02 -13.70 5.70
N THR A 153 8.48 -13.99 6.92
CA THR A 153 7.95 -15.10 7.72
C THR A 153 6.51 -14.86 8.15
N THR A 154 6.16 -13.61 8.45
CA THR A 154 4.78 -13.24 8.81
C THR A 154 3.79 -13.46 7.68
N MET A 155 4.17 -13.08 6.45
CA MET A 155 3.33 -13.33 5.27
C MET A 155 3.17 -14.83 5.01
N LEU A 156 4.27 -15.60 5.09
CA LEU A 156 4.23 -17.06 4.94
C LEU A 156 3.38 -17.75 6.01
N ARG A 157 3.21 -17.13 7.19
CA ARG A 157 2.28 -17.59 8.23
C ARG A 157 0.80 -17.37 7.88
N GLY A 158 0.51 -16.56 6.85
CA GLY A 158 -0.84 -16.30 6.33
C GLY A 158 -1.39 -14.92 6.67
N TRP A 159 -0.58 -13.99 7.18
CA TRP A 159 -1.03 -12.65 7.55
C TRP A 159 -0.89 -11.65 6.41
N HIS A 160 -1.95 -10.87 6.16
CA HIS A 160 -1.91 -9.71 5.28
C HIS A 160 -1.34 -8.51 6.03
N ILE A 161 -0.05 -8.23 5.78
CA ILE A 161 0.73 -7.25 6.54
C ILE A 161 0.07 -5.87 6.54
N THR A 162 -0.47 -5.40 5.42
CA THR A 162 -1.22 -4.12 5.37
C THR A 162 -2.34 -4.04 6.40
N GLY A 163 -3.11 -5.11 6.57
CA GLY A 163 -4.20 -5.14 7.54
C GLY A 163 -3.68 -5.07 8.98
N ILE A 164 -2.65 -5.87 9.28
CA ILE A 164 -2.16 -5.98 10.66
C ILE A 164 -1.26 -4.80 11.09
N THR A 165 -0.40 -4.28 10.22
CA THR A 165 0.44 -3.13 10.58
C THR A 165 -0.25 -1.79 10.36
N GLY A 166 -1.25 -1.75 9.47
CA GLY A 166 -1.95 -0.53 9.10
C GLY A 166 -2.72 0.13 10.25
N ALA A 167 -3.27 -0.66 11.18
CA ALA A 167 -3.96 -0.13 12.35
C ALA A 167 -3.04 0.78 13.19
N PHE A 168 -1.76 0.42 13.32
CA PHE A 168 -0.77 1.25 14.01
C PHE A 168 -0.44 2.52 13.23
N GLY A 169 -0.25 2.43 11.90
CA GLY A 169 -0.01 3.60 11.06
C GLY A 169 -1.16 4.62 11.12
N SER A 170 -2.40 4.13 11.01
CA SER A 170 -3.59 4.97 11.20
C SER A 170 -3.65 5.58 12.60
N ALA A 171 -3.34 4.80 13.65
CA ALA A 171 -3.33 5.30 15.02
C ALA A 171 -2.26 6.37 15.25
N ALA A 172 -1.06 6.25 14.67
CA ALA A 172 -0.04 7.30 14.76
C ALA A 172 -0.48 8.59 14.07
N ALA A 173 -1.07 8.50 12.88
CA ALA A 173 -1.59 9.68 12.19
C ALA A 173 -2.74 10.34 12.96
N ALA A 174 -3.72 9.57 13.40
CA ALA A 174 -4.87 10.09 14.14
C ALA A 174 -4.49 10.64 15.52
N ALA A 175 -3.63 9.95 16.28
CA ALA A 175 -3.11 10.43 17.56
C ALA A 175 -2.34 11.74 17.41
N LYS A 176 -1.58 11.88 16.30
CA LYS A 176 -0.85 13.12 16.00
C LYS A 176 -1.80 14.30 15.77
N LEU A 177 -2.83 14.11 14.96
CA LEU A 177 -3.83 15.16 14.65
C LEU A 177 -4.70 15.50 15.87
N LEU A 178 -5.03 14.52 16.70
CA LEU A 178 -5.73 14.71 17.97
C LEU A 178 -4.85 15.35 19.06
N ASN A 179 -3.57 15.60 18.78
CA ASN A 179 -2.59 16.16 19.70
C ASN A 179 -2.51 15.39 21.04
N LEU A 180 -2.50 14.06 20.96
CA LEU A 180 -2.43 13.20 22.13
C LEU A 180 -1.07 13.30 22.84
N GLY A 181 -1.09 13.21 24.17
CA GLY A 181 0.13 13.10 24.97
C GLY A 181 0.84 11.76 24.77
N VAL A 182 2.01 11.60 25.40
CA VAL A 182 2.81 10.37 25.29
C VAL A 182 2.02 9.14 25.76
N GLU A 183 1.30 9.27 26.88
CA GLU A 183 0.57 8.16 27.49
C GLU A 183 -0.65 7.77 26.66
N GLU A 184 -1.44 8.75 26.20
CA GLU A 184 -2.60 8.54 25.35
C GLU A 184 -2.19 7.99 23.97
N THR A 185 -1.05 8.42 23.44
CA THR A 185 -0.49 7.88 22.19
C THR A 185 -0.13 6.40 22.36
N ALA A 186 0.51 6.01 23.47
CA ALA A 186 0.78 4.61 23.77
C ALA A 186 -0.51 3.78 23.93
N TRP A 187 -1.55 4.36 24.54
CA TRP A 187 -2.86 3.72 24.62
C TRP A 187 -3.49 3.53 23.25
N ALA A 188 -3.43 4.53 22.37
CA ALA A 188 -3.92 4.42 21.00
C ALA A 188 -3.23 3.27 20.26
N TYR A 189 -1.91 3.12 20.40
CA TYR A 189 -1.18 1.97 19.84
C TYR A 189 -1.64 0.64 20.44
N GLY A 190 -1.83 0.60 21.76
CA GLY A 190 -2.34 -0.58 22.46
C GLY A 190 -3.72 -1.02 21.98
N ILE A 191 -4.65 -0.08 21.81
CA ILE A 191 -6.01 -0.34 21.33
C ILE A 191 -5.99 -0.76 19.85
N ALA A 192 -5.18 -0.10 19.02
CA ALA A 192 -5.03 -0.45 17.61
C ALA A 192 -4.45 -1.87 17.44
N GLY A 193 -3.42 -2.21 18.22
CA GLY A 193 -2.76 -3.50 18.12
C GLY A 193 -3.62 -4.69 18.54
N THR A 194 -4.53 -4.52 19.51
CA THR A 194 -5.40 -5.64 19.94
C THR A 194 -6.54 -5.96 18.95
N GLN A 195 -6.84 -5.05 18.02
CA GLN A 195 -7.86 -5.26 16.98
C GLN A 195 -7.25 -5.42 15.57
N SER A 196 -5.92 -5.41 15.49
CA SER A 196 -5.15 -5.60 14.27
C SER A 196 -5.41 -7.00 13.68
N SER A 197 -5.83 -7.07 12.41
CA SER A 197 -6.15 -8.33 11.73
C SER A 197 -5.98 -8.25 10.21
N GLY A 198 -6.06 -9.41 9.54
CA GLY A 198 -6.06 -9.51 8.07
C GLY A 198 -5.42 -10.80 7.60
N LEU A 199 -6.19 -11.72 7.02
CA LEU A 199 -5.71 -13.04 6.61
C LEU A 199 -5.56 -13.14 5.09
N PHE A 200 -4.57 -13.87 4.59
CA PHE A 200 -4.33 -14.09 3.15
C PHE A 200 -5.38 -14.98 2.45
N ALA A 201 -6.35 -15.53 3.18
CA ALA A 201 -7.33 -16.48 2.65
C ALA A 201 -8.14 -15.95 1.45
N TRP A 202 -8.21 -14.63 1.25
CA TRP A 202 -8.78 -14.01 0.04
C TRP A 202 -8.12 -14.45 -1.27
N LEU A 203 -6.89 -14.97 -1.23
CA LEU A 203 -6.21 -15.46 -2.43
C LEU A 203 -6.85 -16.74 -2.97
N TYR A 204 -7.53 -17.52 -2.12
CA TYR A 204 -8.13 -18.81 -2.49
C TYR A 204 -9.21 -18.66 -3.56
N ASP A 205 -10.09 -17.67 -3.42
CA ASP A 205 -11.26 -17.47 -4.29
C ASP A 205 -11.34 -16.04 -4.88
N GLY A 206 -10.34 -15.20 -4.63
CA GLY A 206 -10.32 -13.83 -5.11
C GLY A 206 -11.26 -12.89 -4.34
N ALA A 207 -11.57 -13.19 -3.07
CA ALA A 207 -12.48 -12.39 -2.27
C ALA A 207 -12.12 -10.90 -2.19
N MET A 208 -13.17 -10.06 -2.12
CA MET A 208 -13.04 -8.60 -1.99
C MET A 208 -12.33 -8.16 -0.69
N THR A 209 -12.20 -9.05 0.31
CA THR A 209 -11.69 -8.74 1.65
C THR A 209 -10.25 -8.22 1.65
N LYS A 210 -9.43 -8.49 0.63
CA LYS A 210 -8.12 -7.82 0.48
C LYS A 210 -8.25 -6.29 0.52
N ARG A 211 -9.21 -5.74 -0.23
CA ARG A 211 -9.44 -4.28 -0.33
C ARG A 211 -9.93 -3.71 0.99
N PHE A 212 -10.81 -4.46 1.64
CA PHE A 212 -11.34 -4.12 2.96
C PHE A 212 -10.24 -3.98 4.01
N HIS A 213 -9.17 -4.79 3.97
CA HIS A 213 -8.10 -4.73 4.97
C HIS A 213 -7.47 -3.34 5.12
N ALA A 214 -7.24 -2.62 4.01
CA ALA A 214 -6.64 -1.29 4.08
C ALA A 214 -7.61 -0.26 4.70
N GLY A 215 -8.87 -0.27 4.26
CA GLY A 215 -9.91 0.59 4.83
C GLY A 215 -10.20 0.27 6.30
N ASP A 216 -10.26 -1.01 6.67
CA ASP A 216 -10.52 -1.42 8.05
C ASP A 216 -9.37 -1.03 8.98
N ALA A 217 -8.12 -1.17 8.52
CA ALA A 217 -6.95 -0.68 9.24
C ALA A 217 -7.00 0.86 9.42
N ALA A 218 -7.42 1.59 8.39
CA ALA A 218 -7.61 3.05 8.45
C ALA A 218 -8.66 3.42 9.51
N ARG A 219 -9.82 2.73 9.51
CA ARG A 219 -10.88 2.88 10.50
C ARG A 219 -10.40 2.55 11.92
N ALA A 220 -9.69 1.44 12.08
CA ALA A 220 -9.26 0.90 13.36
C ALA A 220 -8.37 1.89 14.12
N GLY A 221 -7.38 2.49 13.46
CA GLY A 221 -6.48 3.44 14.11
C GLY A 221 -7.15 4.75 14.53
N ILE A 222 -8.13 5.25 13.75
CA ILE A 222 -8.95 6.40 14.13
C ILE A 222 -9.73 6.09 15.40
N VAL A 223 -10.48 4.99 15.40
CA VAL A 223 -11.29 4.59 16.58
C VAL A 223 -10.40 4.40 17.81
N ALA A 224 -9.23 3.77 17.64
CA ALA A 224 -8.28 3.58 18.73
C ALA A 224 -7.80 4.91 19.34
N SER A 225 -7.51 5.90 18.50
CA SER A 225 -7.03 7.21 18.95
C SER A 225 -8.14 8.06 19.58
N GLU A 226 -9.37 7.98 19.05
CA GLU A 226 -10.54 8.62 19.65
C GLU A 226 -10.93 8.00 21.00
N LEU A 227 -10.77 6.69 21.16
CA LEU A 227 -10.98 6.03 22.46
C LEU A 227 -9.90 6.44 23.46
N ALA A 228 -8.63 6.49 23.05
CA ALA A 228 -7.54 6.93 23.89
C ALA A 228 -7.70 8.39 24.34
N SER A 229 -8.18 9.28 23.46
CA SER A 229 -8.47 10.69 23.82
C SER A 229 -9.59 10.83 24.86
N CYS A 230 -10.50 9.86 24.91
CA CYS A 230 -11.54 9.75 25.93
C CYS A 230 -11.04 9.11 27.25
N GLY A 231 -9.77 8.70 27.34
CA GLY A 231 -9.19 8.04 28.50
C GLY A 231 -9.38 6.52 28.54
N TYR A 232 -9.79 5.89 27.42
CA TYR A 232 -9.76 4.42 27.33
C TYR A 232 -8.31 3.95 27.27
N THR A 233 -7.89 3.13 28.23
CA THR A 233 -6.50 2.71 28.36
C THR A 233 -6.16 1.56 27.42
N GLY A 234 -5.01 1.63 26.75
CA GLY A 234 -4.40 0.52 26.00
C GLY A 234 -3.11 0.00 26.66
N SER A 235 -2.60 -1.14 26.20
CA SER A 235 -1.30 -1.64 26.67
C SER A 235 -0.17 -0.72 26.23
N LYS A 236 0.65 -0.27 27.19
CA LYS A 236 1.87 0.52 26.96
C LYS A 236 3.08 -0.32 26.54
N ALA A 237 2.89 -1.61 26.28
CA ALA A 237 3.90 -2.56 25.82
C ALA A 237 3.32 -3.47 24.73
N ILE A 238 2.45 -2.93 23.88
CA ILE A 238 1.69 -3.70 22.89
C ILE A 238 2.60 -4.43 21.90
N PHE A 239 3.77 -3.88 21.57
CA PHE A 239 4.67 -4.53 20.63
C PHE A 239 5.54 -5.62 21.29
N GLU A 240 6.23 -5.25 22.37
CA GLU A 240 7.36 -5.97 22.94
C GLU A 240 7.00 -6.95 24.07
N PHE A 241 5.75 -6.96 24.56
CA PHE A 241 5.38 -7.82 25.67
C PHE A 241 5.49 -9.31 25.31
N GLU A 242 6.31 -10.06 26.06
CA GLU A 242 6.61 -11.47 25.73
C GLU A 242 5.35 -12.37 25.74
N ASN A 243 4.39 -12.11 26.63
CA ASN A 243 3.20 -12.94 26.78
C ASN A 243 1.98 -12.34 26.05
N GLY A 244 2.09 -12.20 24.73
CA GLY A 244 0.97 -11.77 23.88
C GLY A 244 1.10 -10.36 23.29
N GLY A 245 2.30 -9.78 23.28
CA GLY A 245 2.60 -8.61 22.45
C GLY A 245 2.46 -8.94 20.97
N PHE A 246 2.12 -7.91 20.18
CA PHE A 246 1.84 -8.00 18.76
C PHE A 246 2.95 -8.69 17.99
N LEU A 247 4.21 -8.34 18.25
CA LEU A 247 5.36 -8.90 17.54
C LEU A 247 5.47 -10.41 17.73
N LYS A 248 5.45 -10.87 18.99
CA LYS A 248 5.52 -12.29 19.34
C LYS A 248 4.32 -13.08 18.82
N ALA A 249 3.14 -12.48 18.82
CA ALA A 249 1.91 -13.13 18.37
C ALA A 249 1.91 -13.40 16.86
N HIS A 250 2.57 -12.57 16.06
CA HIS A 250 2.55 -12.66 14.60
C HIS A 250 3.79 -13.33 14.02
N SER A 251 4.94 -13.26 14.69
CA SER A 251 6.20 -13.80 14.17
C SER A 251 7.10 -14.40 15.24
N ASP A 252 7.68 -15.56 14.90
CA ASP A 252 8.70 -16.22 15.72
C ASP A 252 10.11 -15.61 15.51
N HIS A 253 10.24 -14.71 14.52
CA HIS A 253 11.50 -14.04 14.13
C HIS A 253 11.47 -12.54 14.39
N ALA A 254 10.49 -12.05 15.16
CA ALA A 254 10.38 -10.63 15.44
C ALA A 254 11.57 -10.10 16.24
N VAL A 255 11.98 -8.86 15.93
CA VAL A 255 13.08 -8.13 16.56
C VAL A 255 12.54 -6.77 17.04
N PRO A 256 12.06 -6.67 18.29
CA PRO A 256 11.46 -5.44 18.83
C PRO A 256 12.35 -4.20 18.67
N ALA A 257 13.67 -4.33 18.84
CA ALA A 257 14.61 -3.22 18.71
C ALA A 257 14.55 -2.50 17.34
N LYS A 258 14.13 -3.17 16.26
CA LYS A 258 13.95 -2.56 14.93
C LYS A 258 12.85 -1.51 14.87
N LEU A 259 11.93 -1.50 15.84
CA LEU A 259 10.90 -0.47 15.94
C LEU A 259 11.53 0.92 16.09
N VAL A 260 12.55 1.02 16.94
CA VAL A 260 13.15 2.30 17.37
C VAL A 260 14.56 2.52 16.79
N GLU A 261 15.06 1.59 15.99
CA GLU A 261 16.37 1.68 15.33
C GLU A 261 16.43 2.94 14.45
N GLU A 262 17.42 3.80 14.71
CA GLU A 262 17.64 5.06 13.99
C GLU A 262 16.39 5.97 13.91
N LEU A 263 15.50 5.91 14.92
CA LEU A 263 14.28 6.71 14.96
C LEU A 263 14.61 8.22 14.94
N GLY A 264 13.99 8.94 14.01
CA GLY A 264 14.24 10.36 13.76
C GLY A 264 15.56 10.69 13.02
N GLN A 265 16.38 9.68 12.74
CA GLN A 265 17.61 9.83 11.96
C GLN A 265 17.42 9.29 10.54
N THR A 266 16.81 8.11 10.42
CA THR A 266 16.46 7.47 9.16
C THR A 266 14.94 7.45 9.00
N TRP A 267 14.46 8.04 7.91
CA TRP A 267 13.04 8.09 7.55
C TRP A 267 12.74 6.99 6.53
N MET A 268 12.21 5.86 7.01
CA MET A 268 11.91 4.69 6.21
C MET A 268 10.80 4.93 5.17
N LEU A 269 9.93 5.93 5.36
CA LEU A 269 8.89 6.31 4.40
C LEU A 269 9.45 6.60 3.00
N GLU A 270 10.70 7.08 2.91
CA GLU A 270 11.35 7.41 1.63
C GLU A 270 11.60 6.17 0.76
N GLY A 271 11.69 4.98 1.38
CA GLY A 271 11.75 3.68 0.72
C GLY A 271 10.44 3.22 0.07
N THR A 272 9.37 4.00 0.18
CA THR A 272 8.07 3.66 -0.42
C THR A 272 8.12 3.86 -1.94
N SER A 273 7.67 2.83 -2.65
CA SER A 273 7.60 2.71 -4.10
C SER A 273 6.17 2.96 -4.59
N PHE A 274 5.99 3.35 -5.85
CA PHE A 274 4.67 3.48 -6.47
C PHE A 274 4.44 2.33 -7.44
N LYS A 275 3.18 2.10 -7.81
CA LYS A 275 2.84 1.05 -8.77
C LYS A 275 2.53 1.62 -10.16
N PRO A 276 3.37 1.37 -11.18
CA PRO A 276 3.06 1.69 -12.57
C PRO A 276 2.09 0.67 -13.20
N TYR A 277 1.91 -0.48 -12.57
CA TYR A 277 1.05 -1.58 -13.04
C TYR A 277 0.02 -1.96 -11.97
N SER A 278 -1.18 -2.32 -12.40
CA SER A 278 -2.34 -2.71 -11.58
C SER A 278 -2.24 -4.16 -11.12
N CYS A 279 -1.11 -4.52 -10.49
CA CYS A 279 -0.85 -5.88 -9.99
C CYS A 279 0.05 -5.86 -8.74
N CYS A 280 0.30 -7.03 -8.16
CA CYS A 280 1.19 -7.14 -6.99
C CYS A 280 2.54 -6.48 -7.28
N GLY A 281 3.04 -5.66 -6.35
CA GLY A 281 4.30 -4.90 -6.54
C GLY A 281 5.51 -5.81 -6.80
N SER A 282 5.49 -7.02 -6.24
CA SER A 282 6.54 -8.03 -6.47
C SER A 282 6.58 -8.59 -7.89
N THR A 283 5.58 -8.30 -8.72
CA THR A 283 5.43 -8.73 -10.10
C THR A 283 6.00 -7.72 -11.11
N HIS A 284 6.29 -6.49 -10.66
CA HIS A 284 6.55 -5.36 -11.58
C HIS A 284 7.83 -5.51 -12.38
N ALA A 285 8.90 -6.02 -11.76
CA ALA A 285 10.16 -6.31 -12.44
C ALA A 285 9.98 -7.28 -13.62
N TYR A 286 9.05 -8.23 -13.49
CA TYR A 286 8.74 -9.23 -14.51
C TYR A 286 7.90 -8.64 -15.65
N VAL A 287 6.97 -7.72 -15.34
CA VAL A 287 6.23 -6.98 -16.38
C VAL A 287 7.17 -6.08 -17.18
N ASP A 288 8.08 -5.38 -16.50
CA ASP A 288 9.10 -4.55 -17.16
C ASP A 288 10.01 -5.40 -18.07
N ALA A 289 10.52 -6.53 -17.55
CA ALA A 289 11.32 -7.48 -18.33
C ALA A 289 10.55 -8.01 -19.56
N ALA A 290 9.28 -8.38 -19.39
CA ALA A 290 8.42 -8.83 -20.48
C ALA A 290 8.25 -7.76 -21.58
N LYS A 291 8.11 -6.49 -21.20
CA LYS A 291 8.03 -5.37 -22.17
C LYS A 291 9.32 -5.20 -22.96
N ILE A 292 10.47 -5.26 -22.29
CA ILE A 292 11.79 -5.18 -22.95
C ILE A 292 11.98 -6.36 -23.92
N LEU A 293 11.60 -7.57 -23.50
CA LEU A 293 11.65 -8.76 -24.36
C LEU A 293 10.68 -8.66 -25.54
N ARG A 294 9.47 -8.14 -25.31
CA ARG A 294 8.48 -7.88 -26.38
C ARG A 294 9.04 -6.95 -27.45
N ASP A 295 9.79 -5.93 -27.09
CA ASP A 295 10.37 -5.00 -28.07
C ASP A 295 11.43 -5.67 -28.97
N ARG A 296 12.07 -6.75 -28.48
CA ARG A 296 13.07 -7.52 -29.24
C ARG A 296 12.48 -8.69 -30.02
N TYR A 297 11.50 -9.38 -29.46
CA TYR A 297 10.95 -10.63 -30.00
C TYR A 297 9.52 -10.50 -30.57
N GLY A 298 8.89 -9.33 -30.40
CA GLY A 298 7.50 -9.09 -30.82
C GLY A 298 6.48 -9.60 -29.81
N ASN A 299 5.21 -9.59 -30.23
CA ASN A 299 4.08 -10.06 -29.42
C ASN A 299 3.96 -11.60 -29.52
N LEU A 300 4.63 -12.31 -28.61
CA LEU A 300 4.67 -13.78 -28.58
C LEU A 300 3.31 -14.43 -28.29
N VAL A 301 2.38 -13.70 -27.66
CA VAL A 301 1.03 -14.21 -27.37
C VAL A 301 0.17 -14.26 -28.64
N GLU A 302 0.41 -13.34 -29.58
CA GLU A 302 -0.32 -13.30 -30.84
C GLU A 302 0.36 -14.09 -31.96
N SER A 303 1.70 -14.12 -32.00
CA SER A 303 2.44 -14.86 -33.02
C SER A 303 2.39 -16.37 -32.80
N ASP A 304 2.37 -16.82 -31.53
CA ASP A 304 2.43 -18.23 -31.14
C ASP A 304 3.54 -18.99 -31.91
N ASP A 305 4.73 -18.37 -31.98
CA ASP A 305 5.82 -18.89 -32.81
C ASP A 305 6.54 -20.12 -32.20
N GLY A 306 6.09 -20.58 -31.02
CA GLY A 306 6.58 -21.77 -30.34
C GLY A 306 7.80 -21.55 -29.43
N ARG A 307 8.24 -20.30 -29.24
CA ARG A 307 9.33 -19.98 -28.30
C ARG A 307 8.92 -20.22 -26.86
N LYS A 308 9.86 -20.71 -26.06
CA LYS A 308 9.67 -20.85 -24.62
C LYS A 308 9.95 -19.54 -23.88
N VAL A 309 9.18 -19.30 -22.83
CA VAL A 309 9.39 -18.21 -21.87
C VAL A 309 9.59 -18.81 -20.49
N ARG A 310 10.63 -18.34 -19.79
CA ARG A 310 10.98 -18.76 -18.43
C ARG A 310 11.13 -17.54 -17.53
N MET A 311 10.92 -17.72 -16.23
CA MET A 311 11.21 -16.70 -15.23
C MET A 311 11.73 -17.31 -13.92
N GLY A 312 12.66 -16.61 -13.27
CA GLY A 312 13.21 -17.01 -11.98
C GLY A 312 12.71 -16.12 -10.85
N LEU A 313 12.24 -16.75 -9.78
CA LEU A 313 11.60 -16.12 -8.63
C LEU A 313 12.30 -16.51 -7.32
N PRO A 314 12.33 -15.64 -6.30
CA PRO A 314 12.64 -16.08 -4.94
C PRO A 314 11.53 -17.00 -4.40
N HIS A 315 11.83 -17.82 -3.40
CA HIS A 315 10.90 -18.79 -2.82
C HIS A 315 9.59 -18.14 -2.38
N LEU A 316 9.67 -16.97 -1.73
CA LEU A 316 8.50 -16.22 -1.27
C LEU A 316 7.47 -15.97 -2.37
N LEU A 317 7.93 -15.64 -3.58
CA LEU A 317 7.04 -15.33 -4.70
C LEU A 317 6.46 -16.55 -5.37
N THR A 318 7.11 -17.71 -5.27
CA THR A 318 6.53 -18.99 -5.72
C THR A 318 5.22 -19.29 -5.00
N VAL A 319 5.12 -18.91 -3.72
CA VAL A 319 3.91 -19.03 -2.91
C VAL A 319 2.94 -17.86 -3.15
N GLN A 320 3.45 -16.64 -3.20
CA GLN A 320 2.61 -15.43 -3.25
C GLN A 320 1.90 -15.22 -4.60
N CYS A 321 2.62 -15.42 -5.71
CA CYS A 321 2.15 -15.08 -7.06
C CYS A 321 2.51 -16.12 -8.13
N GLY A 322 3.35 -17.10 -7.81
CA GLY A 322 3.91 -18.10 -8.73
C GLY A 322 3.05 -19.35 -8.93
N PHE A 323 1.79 -19.32 -8.51
CA PHE A 323 0.84 -20.40 -8.71
C PHE A 323 0.40 -20.51 -10.18
N ASP A 324 -0.17 -21.65 -10.54
CA ASP A 324 -0.68 -21.90 -11.90
C ASP A 324 -1.81 -20.93 -12.22
N TYR A 325 -1.81 -20.39 -13.44
CA TYR A 325 -2.83 -19.41 -13.80
C TYR A 325 -4.15 -20.10 -14.15
N GLU A 326 -5.16 -19.76 -13.36
CA GLU A 326 -6.57 -20.06 -13.63
C GLU A 326 -7.31 -18.75 -13.90
N PRO A 327 -8.06 -18.64 -15.01
CA PRO A 327 -8.95 -17.50 -15.24
C PRO A 327 -9.96 -17.38 -14.10
N GLY A 328 -10.08 -16.17 -13.53
CA GLY A 328 -10.92 -15.95 -12.38
C GLY A 328 -11.30 -14.49 -12.21
N THR A 329 -11.36 -14.05 -10.96
CA THR A 329 -11.65 -12.66 -10.63
C THR A 329 -10.52 -11.74 -11.09
N ILE A 330 -10.79 -10.43 -11.10
CA ILE A 330 -9.78 -9.39 -11.30
C ILE A 330 -8.58 -9.64 -10.39
N LEU A 331 -8.82 -9.94 -9.10
CA LEU A 331 -7.75 -10.18 -8.14
C LEU A 331 -6.89 -11.40 -8.51
N ASN A 332 -7.47 -12.48 -9.04
CA ASN A 332 -6.70 -13.66 -9.46
C ASN A 332 -5.68 -13.29 -10.55
N GLY A 333 -6.08 -12.48 -11.53
CA GLY A 333 -5.16 -11.97 -12.54
C GLY A 333 -4.07 -11.07 -11.97
N GLN A 334 -4.45 -10.14 -11.09
CA GLN A 334 -3.53 -9.17 -10.46
C GLN A 334 -2.48 -9.81 -9.52
N MET A 335 -2.79 -11.00 -8.99
CA MET A 335 -1.89 -11.79 -8.15
C MET A 335 -1.19 -12.91 -8.91
N SER A 336 -1.46 -13.10 -10.20
CA SER A 336 -0.82 -14.12 -11.03
C SER A 336 0.40 -13.53 -11.75
N MET A 337 1.59 -14.03 -11.39
CA MET A 337 2.84 -13.66 -12.05
C MET A 337 2.79 -13.98 -13.55
N ARG A 338 2.28 -15.18 -13.88
CA ARG A 338 2.12 -15.65 -15.25
C ARG A 338 1.24 -14.73 -16.07
N TYR A 339 0.05 -14.37 -15.57
CA TYR A 339 -0.85 -13.47 -16.29
C TYR A 339 -0.26 -12.07 -16.47
N CYS A 340 0.40 -11.53 -15.45
CA CYS A 340 1.01 -10.20 -15.55
C CYS A 340 2.13 -10.16 -16.59
N VAL A 341 2.97 -11.21 -16.65
CA VAL A 341 4.00 -11.35 -17.71
C VAL A 341 3.35 -11.49 -19.09
N THR A 342 2.28 -12.29 -19.22
CA THR A 342 1.47 -12.39 -20.44
C THR A 342 0.95 -11.02 -20.89
N ALA A 343 0.42 -10.21 -19.96
CA ALA A 343 -0.06 -8.87 -20.27
C ALA A 343 1.08 -7.96 -20.75
N GLY A 344 2.26 -8.04 -20.12
CA GLY A 344 3.48 -7.38 -20.56
C GLY A 344 3.86 -7.74 -22.00
N PHE A 345 3.84 -9.02 -22.37
CA PHE A 345 4.12 -9.48 -23.74
C PHE A 345 3.05 -9.10 -24.76
N ARG A 346 1.76 -9.25 -24.41
CA ARG A 346 0.67 -9.04 -25.38
C ARG A 346 0.38 -7.55 -25.59
N TYR A 347 0.23 -6.82 -24.49
CA TYR A 347 -0.29 -5.47 -24.49
C TYR A 347 0.80 -4.42 -24.30
N GLY A 348 2.00 -4.81 -23.87
CA GLY A 348 3.05 -3.87 -23.48
C GLY A 348 2.73 -3.13 -22.18
N ASN A 349 1.72 -3.59 -21.43
CA ASN A 349 1.22 -2.95 -20.22
C ASN A 349 0.48 -3.95 -19.31
N ALA A 350 0.17 -3.53 -18.09
CA ALA A 350 -0.67 -4.26 -17.14
C ALA A 350 -1.46 -3.26 -16.28
N LEU A 351 -2.34 -2.47 -16.89
CA LEU A 351 -3.22 -1.51 -16.22
C LEU A 351 -4.64 -2.09 -16.09
N PRO A 352 -5.61 -1.41 -15.43
CA PRO A 352 -6.94 -1.98 -15.20
C PRO A 352 -7.63 -2.52 -16.45
N ASN A 353 -7.42 -1.87 -17.61
CA ASN A 353 -7.93 -2.32 -18.91
C ASN A 353 -7.42 -3.70 -19.32
N GLU A 354 -6.28 -4.16 -18.80
CA GLU A 354 -5.69 -5.49 -19.04
C GLU A 354 -6.23 -6.56 -18.10
N PHE A 355 -7.03 -6.21 -17.09
CA PHE A 355 -7.62 -7.16 -16.13
C PHE A 355 -9.14 -7.28 -16.28
N THR A 356 -9.69 -6.96 -17.46
CA THR A 356 -11.12 -7.17 -17.72
C THR A 356 -11.45 -8.67 -17.82
N PRO A 357 -12.68 -9.10 -17.46
CA PRO A 357 -13.08 -10.51 -17.53
C PRO A 357 -12.80 -11.17 -18.89
N ASP A 358 -13.04 -10.46 -19.99
CA ASP A 358 -12.81 -10.97 -21.34
C ASP A 358 -11.31 -11.20 -21.62
N LYS A 359 -10.42 -10.33 -21.13
CA LYS A 359 -8.97 -10.52 -21.30
C LYS A 359 -8.43 -11.61 -20.38
N LEU A 360 -8.93 -11.72 -19.16
CA LEU A 360 -8.53 -12.77 -18.20
C LEU A 360 -8.85 -14.17 -18.73
N SER A 361 -9.98 -14.31 -19.44
CA SER A 361 -10.46 -15.58 -19.99
C SER A 361 -10.12 -15.80 -21.47
N ASP A 362 -9.44 -14.86 -22.14
CA ASP A 362 -9.02 -15.01 -23.53
C ASP A 362 -8.09 -16.22 -23.69
N ALA A 363 -8.45 -17.15 -24.59
CA ALA A 363 -7.77 -18.43 -24.76
C ALA A 363 -6.26 -18.30 -25.06
N LYS A 364 -5.83 -17.26 -25.79
CA LYS A 364 -4.41 -17.02 -26.06
C LYS A 364 -3.67 -16.56 -24.81
N ASN A 365 -4.29 -15.68 -24.01
CA ASN A 365 -3.70 -15.26 -22.74
C ASN A 365 -3.54 -16.43 -21.78
N VAL A 366 -4.57 -17.27 -21.68
CA VAL A 366 -4.56 -18.46 -20.82
C VAL A 366 -3.48 -19.43 -21.26
N ALA A 367 -3.44 -19.79 -22.55
CA ALA A 367 -2.47 -20.72 -23.09
C ALA A 367 -1.03 -20.22 -22.89
N PHE A 368 -0.76 -18.94 -23.19
CA PHE A 368 0.57 -18.37 -23.01
C PHE A 368 0.95 -18.30 -21.53
N ALA A 369 0.06 -17.85 -20.65
CA ALA A 369 0.31 -17.80 -19.21
C ALA A 369 0.66 -19.19 -18.65
N GLN A 370 -0.09 -20.23 -19.05
CA GLN A 370 0.15 -21.62 -18.64
C GLN A 370 1.46 -22.20 -19.21
N ALA A 371 1.90 -21.73 -20.38
CA ALA A 371 3.14 -22.16 -21.00
C ALA A 371 4.39 -21.52 -20.37
N ILE A 372 4.26 -20.45 -19.58
CA ILE A 372 5.42 -19.85 -18.91
C ILE A 372 5.92 -20.75 -17.78
N GLU A 373 7.18 -21.15 -17.90
CA GLU A 373 7.90 -21.93 -16.91
C GLU A 373 8.42 -21.02 -15.79
N ILE A 374 8.17 -21.41 -14.54
CA ILE A 374 8.66 -20.71 -13.33
C ILE A 374 9.74 -21.59 -12.68
N GLU A 375 10.87 -20.99 -12.33
CA GLU A 375 11.88 -21.62 -11.49
C GLU A 375 12.17 -20.81 -10.22
N HIS A 376 12.54 -21.54 -9.16
CA HIS A 376 13.08 -20.91 -7.95
C HIS A 376 14.56 -20.61 -8.18
N ASP A 377 14.93 -19.35 -7.98
CA ASP A 377 16.31 -18.88 -8.03
C ASP A 377 16.79 -18.51 -6.60
N PRO A 378 17.66 -19.34 -5.97
CA PRO A 378 18.15 -19.09 -4.62
C PRO A 378 18.96 -17.81 -4.45
N ASP A 379 19.55 -17.27 -5.53
CA ASP A 379 20.31 -16.02 -5.43
C ASP A 379 19.37 -14.83 -5.19
N LEU A 380 18.12 -14.90 -5.68
CA LEU A 380 17.09 -13.89 -5.42
C LEU A 380 16.63 -13.89 -3.96
N ASP A 381 16.67 -15.02 -3.26
CA ASP A 381 16.30 -15.08 -1.84
C ASP A 381 17.23 -14.21 -0.97
N ASN A 382 18.50 -14.06 -1.36
CA ASN A 382 19.46 -13.22 -0.65
C ASN A 382 19.22 -11.71 -0.84
N ILE A 383 18.42 -11.33 -1.84
CA ILE A 383 18.09 -9.94 -2.16
C ILE A 383 16.70 -9.58 -1.59
N TYR A 384 15.77 -10.54 -1.54
CA TYR A 384 14.44 -10.31 -1.00
C TYR A 384 14.45 -10.20 0.54
N PRO A 385 13.58 -9.36 1.14
CA PRO A 385 12.62 -8.46 0.48
C PRO A 385 13.18 -7.06 0.21
N ALA A 386 14.50 -6.82 0.34
CA ALA A 386 15.07 -5.47 0.20
C ALA A 386 14.82 -4.87 -1.20
N ASN A 387 14.87 -5.68 -2.25
CA ASN A 387 14.46 -5.30 -3.59
C ASN A 387 13.45 -6.31 -4.15
N PHE A 388 12.41 -5.79 -4.81
CA PHE A 388 11.52 -6.61 -5.63
C PHE A 388 12.14 -6.80 -7.01
N CYS A 389 12.89 -7.89 -7.16
CA CYS A 389 13.72 -8.22 -8.31
C CYS A 389 13.34 -9.56 -8.96
N GLY A 390 13.90 -9.82 -10.12
CA GLY A 390 13.71 -11.07 -10.83
C GLY A 390 14.18 -11.02 -12.26
N TRP A 391 14.00 -12.12 -12.98
CA TRP A 391 14.32 -12.17 -14.40
C TRP A 391 13.27 -12.92 -15.21
N VAL A 392 13.15 -12.54 -16.48
CA VAL A 392 12.37 -13.22 -17.52
C VAL A 392 13.33 -13.50 -18.67
N GLU A 393 13.21 -14.66 -19.31
CA GLU A 393 13.99 -15.00 -20.49
C GLU A 393 13.13 -15.64 -21.58
N VAL A 394 13.51 -15.37 -22.83
CA VAL A 394 12.87 -15.90 -24.04
C VAL A 394 13.88 -16.75 -24.79
N GLU A 395 13.44 -17.89 -25.32
CA GLU A 395 14.27 -18.73 -26.18
C GLU A 395 14.66 -17.96 -27.46
N THR A 396 15.95 -17.87 -27.79
CA THR A 396 16.49 -17.06 -28.91
C THR A 396 16.17 -17.63 -30.29
N GLY A 397 15.80 -18.90 -30.37
CA GLY A 397 15.20 -19.54 -31.53
C GLY A 397 14.46 -20.80 -31.12
N VAL A 398 13.36 -21.13 -31.79
CA VAL A 398 12.54 -22.29 -31.40
C VAL A 398 13.37 -23.57 -31.37
N GLY A 399 13.42 -24.22 -30.22
CA GLY A 399 14.13 -25.49 -30.00
C GLY A 399 15.65 -25.37 -29.87
N THR A 400 16.21 -24.16 -29.80
CA THR A 400 17.66 -23.96 -29.60
C THR A 400 18.09 -24.23 -28.16
N ASN A 401 17.17 -24.15 -27.19
CA ASN A 401 17.45 -24.09 -25.75
C ASN A 401 18.50 -23.03 -25.36
N GLN A 402 18.65 -21.97 -26.17
CA GLN A 402 19.43 -20.79 -25.84
C GLN A 402 18.47 -19.66 -25.45
N TYR A 403 18.79 -18.91 -24.41
CA TYR A 403 17.87 -17.91 -23.85
C TYR A 403 18.51 -16.52 -23.80
N ASP A 404 17.69 -15.51 -24.10
CA ASP A 404 17.99 -14.10 -23.88
C ASP A 404 17.23 -13.63 -22.65
N ARG A 405 17.98 -13.19 -21.63
CA ARG A 405 17.48 -12.91 -20.29
C ARG A 405 17.50 -11.42 -20.02
N GLU A 406 16.39 -10.93 -19.47
CA GLU A 406 16.30 -9.63 -18.82
C GLU A 406 16.20 -9.82 -17.31
N TYR A 407 17.21 -9.33 -16.60
CA TYR A 407 17.24 -9.30 -15.14
C TYR A 407 17.08 -7.87 -14.65
N LEU A 408 16.09 -7.63 -13.79
CA LEU A 408 15.88 -6.34 -13.17
C LEU A 408 16.04 -6.44 -11.65
N LEU A 409 17.00 -5.67 -11.13
CA LEU A 409 17.15 -5.46 -9.69
C LEU A 409 16.05 -4.55 -9.12
N ASN A 410 15.62 -3.56 -9.91
CA ASN A 410 14.60 -2.59 -9.53
C ASN A 410 13.57 -2.46 -10.64
N ALA A 411 12.29 -2.65 -10.29
CA ALA A 411 11.19 -2.32 -11.18
C ALA A 411 11.08 -0.80 -11.41
N SER A 412 10.42 -0.41 -12.48
CA SER A 412 10.14 0.98 -12.85
C SER A 412 9.39 1.78 -11.77
N GLY A 413 8.63 1.11 -10.90
CA GLY A 413 7.94 1.70 -9.75
C GLY A 413 8.78 1.88 -8.47
N SER A 414 9.99 1.31 -8.44
CA SER A 414 10.85 1.23 -7.25
C SER A 414 11.19 2.62 -6.68
N CYS A 415 11.41 2.69 -5.36
CA CYS A 415 11.94 3.88 -4.68
C CYS A 415 13.30 4.32 -5.24
N HIS A 416 14.02 3.44 -5.93
CA HIS A 416 15.29 3.73 -6.61
C HIS A 416 15.12 4.37 -7.99
N ASN A 417 13.89 4.55 -8.49
CA ASN A 417 13.65 5.25 -9.75
C ASN A 417 13.95 6.75 -9.57
N PRO A 418 14.93 7.34 -10.31
CA PRO A 418 15.27 8.75 -10.18
C PRO A 418 14.14 9.69 -10.64
N ASP A 419 13.22 9.22 -11.47
CA ASP A 419 12.09 9.98 -12.01
C ASP A 419 10.75 9.67 -11.30
N LYS A 420 10.80 9.06 -10.09
CA LYS A 420 9.61 8.57 -9.35
C LYS A 420 8.50 9.62 -9.24
N GLU A 421 8.86 10.84 -8.85
CA GLU A 421 7.93 11.96 -8.64
C GLU A 421 7.20 12.36 -9.91
N LYS A 422 7.95 12.50 -11.00
CA LYS A 422 7.39 12.78 -12.33
C LYS A 422 6.50 11.64 -12.82
N ALA A 423 6.88 10.39 -12.55
CA ALA A 423 6.10 9.22 -12.92
C ALA A 423 4.79 9.12 -12.12
N MET A 424 4.78 9.47 -10.83
CA MET A 424 3.57 9.54 -10.01
C MET A 424 2.61 10.64 -10.49
N ALA A 425 3.12 11.82 -10.84
CA ALA A 425 2.30 12.88 -11.43
C ALA A 425 1.70 12.46 -12.79
N ALA A 426 2.51 11.82 -13.66
CA ALA A 426 2.01 11.29 -14.93
C ALA A 426 0.95 10.20 -14.73
N LYS A 427 1.15 9.32 -13.74
CA LYS A 427 0.18 8.29 -13.35
C LYS A 427 -1.12 8.92 -12.86
N PHE A 428 -1.07 9.95 -12.02
CA PHE A 428 -2.25 10.67 -11.53
C PHE A 428 -3.11 11.16 -12.69
N HIS A 429 -2.51 11.81 -13.69
CA HIS A 429 -3.25 12.28 -14.88
C HIS A 429 -3.80 11.14 -15.72
N SER A 430 -2.99 10.14 -16.02
CA SER A 430 -3.40 9.00 -16.85
C SER A 430 -4.53 8.19 -16.21
N LEU A 431 -4.49 7.95 -14.91
CA LEU A 431 -5.48 7.13 -14.22
C LEU A 431 -6.86 7.79 -14.14
N LEU A 432 -6.88 9.12 -14.17
CA LEU A 432 -8.07 9.94 -14.02
C LEU A 432 -8.53 10.58 -15.33
N GLU A 433 -7.90 10.25 -16.46
CA GLU A 433 -8.08 11.01 -17.70
C GLU A 433 -9.54 11.03 -18.20
N ASP A 434 -10.21 9.89 -18.04
CA ASP A 434 -11.61 9.64 -18.41
C ASP A 434 -12.61 9.83 -17.25
N ILE A 435 -12.14 10.21 -16.07
CA ILE A 435 -12.94 10.27 -14.83
C ILE A 435 -13.10 11.71 -14.33
N VAL A 436 -12.01 12.47 -14.31
CA VAL A 436 -11.93 13.82 -13.75
C VAL A 436 -11.54 14.78 -14.87
N PRO A 437 -12.22 15.91 -15.12
CA PRO A 437 -11.79 16.88 -16.14
C PRO A 437 -10.36 17.40 -15.91
N GLN A 438 -9.61 17.69 -16.98
CA GLN A 438 -8.21 18.13 -16.89
C GLN A 438 -8.00 19.32 -15.95
N GLU A 439 -8.86 20.35 -16.01
CA GLU A 439 -8.78 21.52 -15.13
C GLU A 439 -8.86 21.13 -13.65
N GLN A 440 -9.73 20.18 -13.30
CA GLN A 440 -9.86 19.71 -11.92
C GLN A 440 -8.65 18.86 -11.51
N ARG A 441 -8.11 18.05 -12.42
CA ARG A 441 -6.85 17.30 -12.16
C ARG A 441 -5.69 18.25 -11.86
N GLU A 442 -5.54 19.32 -12.63
CA GLU A 442 -4.50 20.33 -12.41
C GLU A 442 -4.66 21.07 -11.07
N LYS A 443 -5.91 21.38 -10.66
CA LYS A 443 -6.20 21.96 -9.34
C LYS A 443 -5.81 21.00 -8.21
N VAL A 444 -6.24 19.75 -8.28
CA VAL A 444 -5.90 18.73 -7.29
C VAL A 444 -4.40 18.54 -7.17
N GLU A 445 -3.70 18.39 -8.29
CA GLU A 445 -2.23 18.26 -8.30
C GLU A 445 -1.57 19.48 -7.64
N ASN A 446 -1.97 20.69 -8.03
CA ASN A 446 -1.39 21.90 -7.47
C ASN A 446 -1.67 22.05 -5.96
N CYS A 447 -2.89 21.75 -5.50
CA CYS A 447 -3.23 21.81 -4.08
C CYS A 447 -2.46 20.75 -3.27
N VAL A 448 -2.37 19.52 -3.78
CA VAL A 448 -1.64 18.43 -3.09
C VAL A 448 -0.13 18.68 -3.07
N LEU A 449 0.46 19.16 -4.16
CA LEU A 449 1.90 19.46 -4.21
C LEU A 449 2.28 20.75 -3.46
N ASN A 450 1.29 21.51 -3.01
CA ASN A 450 1.45 22.67 -2.14
C ASN A 450 0.58 22.52 -0.86
N ILE A 451 0.45 21.29 -0.36
CA ILE A 451 -0.47 20.93 0.73
C ILE A 451 -0.37 21.86 1.94
N GLU A 452 0.83 22.36 2.25
CA GLU A 452 1.09 23.26 3.37
C GLU A 452 0.33 24.60 3.29
N ASN A 453 -0.12 24.99 2.09
CA ASN A 453 -0.84 26.24 1.85
C ASN A 453 -2.36 26.12 2.03
N SER A 454 -2.87 24.94 2.42
CA SER A 454 -4.31 24.68 2.52
C SER A 454 -4.66 24.03 3.85
N ALA A 455 -5.86 24.32 4.34
CA ALA A 455 -6.49 23.51 5.37
C ALA A 455 -6.97 22.16 4.78
N ALA A 456 -7.17 21.16 5.63
CA ALA A 456 -7.60 19.82 5.21
C ALA A 456 -8.94 19.84 4.46
N ASP A 457 -9.91 20.64 4.90
CA ASP A 457 -11.21 20.73 4.25
C ASP A 457 -11.14 21.44 2.90
N GLU A 458 -10.30 22.47 2.76
CA GLU A 458 -10.02 23.12 1.47
C GLU A 458 -9.37 22.15 0.48
N LEU A 459 -8.39 21.37 0.93
CA LEU A 459 -7.73 20.36 0.12
C LEU A 459 -8.72 19.30 -0.37
N ILE A 460 -9.55 18.76 0.53
CA ILE A 460 -10.46 17.65 0.23
C ILE A 460 -11.63 18.08 -0.66
N ARG A 461 -12.05 19.35 -0.61
CA ARG A 461 -13.05 19.89 -1.55
C ARG A 461 -12.60 19.79 -3.00
N GLU A 462 -11.30 19.76 -3.28
CA GLU A 462 -10.82 19.57 -4.65
C GLU A 462 -10.97 18.12 -5.12
N PHE A 463 -11.25 17.15 -4.24
CA PHE A 463 -11.36 15.74 -4.59
C PHE A 463 -12.75 15.33 -5.07
N HIS A 464 -13.68 16.26 -5.28
CA HIS A 464 -15.00 15.94 -5.84
C HIS A 464 -14.93 15.66 -7.35
N LEU A 465 -15.81 14.77 -7.84
CA LEU A 465 -15.95 14.38 -9.26
C LEU A 465 -17.10 15.11 -9.95
#